data_AF-A0A353LZT9-F1
#
_entry.id   AF-A0A353LZT9-F1
#
_cell.length_a   1.000
_cell.length_b   1.000
_cell.length_c   1.000
_cell.angle_alpha   90.00
_cell.angle_beta   90.00
_cell.angle_gamma   90.00
#
_symmetry.space_group_name_H-M   'P 1'
#
loop_
_entity.id
_entity.type
_entity.pdbx_description
1 polymer ?
#
loop_
_entity_poly.entity_id
_entity_poly.type
_entity_poly.pdbx_seq_one_letter_code
_entity_poly.pdbx_strand_id
1 'polypeptide(L)' 'MNDPPITKTTLARLQGSGYSKLEAKEKIAAIVIEEIYDVMKNGEEFDEKRFTDKLKALK' A
#
# COMPACT_ATOMS: atom_id res chain seq x y z
N MET A 1 -0.88 6.91 -21.04
CA MET A 1 -1.35 6.12 -19.88
C MET A 1 -0.99 6.89 -18.63
N ASN A 2 -1.99 7.34 -17.88
CA ASN A 2 -1.82 7.96 -16.56
C ASN A 2 -2.61 7.10 -15.57
N ASP A 3 -2.27 5.81 -15.51
CA ASP A 3 -2.87 4.96 -14.50
C ASP A 3 -2.46 5.52 -13.13
N PRO A 4 -3.44 5.85 -12.27
CA PRO A 4 -3.11 6.36 -10.95
C PRO A 4 -2.25 5.30 -10.23
N PRO A 5 -1.15 5.70 -9.58
CA PRO A 5 -0.35 4.78 -8.78
C PRO A 5 -1.25 3.96 -7.86
N ILE A 6 -0.96 2.67 -7.68
CA ILE A 6 -1.80 1.74 -6.91
C ILE A 6 -2.16 2.28 -5.52
N THR A 7 -1.29 3.09 -4.91
CA THR A 7 -1.52 3.78 -3.63
C THR A 7 -2.68 4.78 -3.69
N LYS A 8 -2.82 5.55 -4.79
CA LYS A 8 -3.94 6.49 -4.98
C LYS A 8 -5.26 5.74 -5.17
N THR A 9 -5.25 4.67 -5.96
CA THR A 9 -6.42 3.80 -6.16
C THR A 9 -6.85 3.14 -4.85
N THR A 10 -5.89 2.65 -4.07
CA THR A 10 -6.14 2.02 -2.76
C THR A 10 -6.70 3.03 -1.76
N LEU A 11 -6.16 4.25 -1.71
CA LEU A 11 -6.68 5.30 -0.83
C LEU A 11 -8.15 5.61 -1.14
N ALA A 12 -8.48 5.83 -2.43
CA ALA A 12 -9.85 6.10 -2.85
C ALA A 12 -10.80 4.95 -2.50
N ARG A 13 -10.37 3.70 -2.71
CA ARG A 13 -11.15 2.48 -2.39
C ARG A 13 -11.44 2.36 -0.89
N LEU A 14 -10.44 2.58 -0.04
CA LEU A 14 -10.60 2.52 1.42
C LEU A 14 -11.54 3.63 1.92
N GLN A 15 -11.40 4.86 1.41
CA GLN A 15 -12.32 5.95 1.74
C GLN A 15 -13.76 5.64 1.30
N GLY A 16 -13.94 5.05 0.10
CA GLY A 16 -15.24 4.59 -0.37
C GLY A 16 -15.84 3.43 0.44
N SER A 17 -15.01 2.71 1.21
CA SER A 17 -15.44 1.62 2.09
C SER A 17 -15.75 2.08 3.53
N GLY A 18 -15.66 3.37 3.81
CA GLY A 18 -16.04 3.97 5.10
C GLY A 18 -14.88 4.36 6.01
N TYR A 19 -13.63 4.11 5.61
CA TYR A 19 -12.48 4.56 6.40
C TYR A 19 -12.29 6.07 6.28
N SER A 20 -11.90 6.71 7.39
CA SER A 20 -11.39 8.07 7.33
C SER A 20 -10.12 8.13 6.48
N LYS A 21 -9.82 9.32 5.96
CA LYS A 21 -8.60 9.54 5.17
C LYS A 21 -7.33 9.21 5.97
N LEU A 22 -7.35 9.40 7.29
CA LEU A 22 -6.23 9.09 8.17
C LEU A 22 -6.05 7.57 8.29
N GLU A 23 -7.10 6.83 8.66
CA GLU A 23 -7.05 5.36 8.79
C GLU A 23 -6.64 4.70 7.47
N ALA A 24 -7.16 5.18 6.34
CA ALA A 24 -6.79 4.67 5.03
C ALA A 24 -5.29 4.88 4.73
N LYS A 25 -4.72 6.03 5.13
CA LYS A 25 -3.28 6.30 4.99
C LYS A 25 -2.44 5.43 5.93
N GLU A 26 -2.88 5.22 7.16
CA GLU A 26 -2.18 4.38 8.13
C GLU A 26 -2.11 2.92 7.66
N LYS A 27 -3.21 2.39 7.09
CA LYS A 27 -3.23 1.05 6.46
C LYS A 27 -2.24 0.92 5.31
N ILE A 28 -2.18 1.92 4.43
CA ILE A 28 -1.20 1.94 3.32
C ILE A 28 0.22 2.05 3.86
N ALA A 29 0.45 2.90 4.86
CA ALA A 29 1.75 3.11 5.48
C ALA A 29 2.29 1.84 6.14
N ALA A 30 1.43 1.02 6.76
CA ALA A 30 1.82 -0.27 7.34
C ALA A 30 2.47 -1.19 6.30
N ILE A 31 1.87 -1.30 5.09
CA ILE A 31 2.43 -2.08 3.98
C ILE A 31 3.76 -1.48 3.50
N VAL A 32 3.87 -0.15 3.39
CA VAL A 32 5.11 0.52 2.99
C VAL A 32 6.24 0.26 4.00
N ILE A 33 5.94 0.32 5.30
CA ILE A 33 6.91 0.07 6.37
C ILE A 33 7.40 -1.38 6.33
N GLU A 34 6.50 -2.34 6.07
CA GLU A 34 6.86 -3.75 5.88
C GLU A 34 7.83 -3.92 4.71
N GLU A 35 7.56 -3.30 3.55
CA GLU A 35 8.49 -3.38 2.41
C GLU A 35 9.84 -2.70 2.68
N ILE A 36 9.84 -1.55 3.37
CA ILE A 36 11.08 -0.90 3.80
C ILE A 36 11.86 -1.82 4.74
N TYR A 37 11.18 -2.51 5.65
CA TYR A 37 11.82 -3.46 6.55
C TYR A 37 12.45 -4.61 5.78
N ASP A 38 11.73 -5.26 4.87
CA ASP A 38 12.27 -6.39 4.09
C ASP A 38 13.50 -5.96 3.27
N VAL A 39 13.42 -4.81 2.59
CA VAL A 39 14.54 -4.27 1.82
C VAL A 39 15.74 -3.93 2.71
N MET A 40 15.53 -3.19 3.79
CA MET A 40 16.63 -2.70 4.63
C MET A 40 17.22 -3.78 5.53
N LYS A 41 16.39 -4.68 6.05
CA LYS A 41 16.79 -5.68 7.04
C LYS A 41 17.23 -6.99 6.40
N ASN A 42 16.49 -7.46 5.41
CA ASN A 42 16.75 -8.76 4.77
C ASN A 42 17.60 -8.60 3.49
N GLY A 43 17.81 -7.36 3.02
CA GLY A 43 18.54 -7.09 1.77
C GLY A 43 17.76 -7.53 0.52
N GLU A 44 16.43 -7.66 0.65
CA GLU A 44 15.57 -8.01 -0.47
C GLU A 44 15.46 -6.85 -1.47
N GLU A 45 15.23 -7.16 -2.73
CA GLU A 45 14.83 -6.15 -3.71
C GLU A 45 13.35 -5.79 -3.50
N PHE A 46 12.99 -4.55 -3.83
CA PHE A 46 11.59 -4.14 -3.81
C PHE A 46 10.78 -4.95 -4.84
N ASP A 47 9.79 -5.71 -4.35
CA ASP A 47 8.86 -6.47 -5.18
C ASP A 47 7.55 -5.69 -5.39
N GLU A 48 7.44 -5.06 -6.56
CA GLU A 48 6.25 -4.28 -6.94
C GLU A 48 4.97 -5.12 -6.97
N LYS A 49 5.07 -6.42 -7.33
CA LYS A 49 3.93 -7.32 -7.38
C LYS A 49 3.46 -7.64 -5.96
N ARG A 50 4.38 -8.00 -5.06
CA ARG A 50 4.10 -8.23 -3.63
C ARG A 50 3.43 -7.01 -3.01
N PHE A 51 4.01 -5.83 -3.22
CA PHE A 51 3.47 -4.57 -2.73
C PHE A 51 2.06 -4.30 -3.25
N THR A 52 1.84 -4.47 -4.56
CA THR A 52 0.55 -4.28 -5.22
C THR A 52 -0.51 -5.25 -4.69
N ASP A 53 -0.17 -6.52 -4.50
CA ASP A 53 -1.08 -7.55 -4.01
C ASP A 53 -1.49 -7.27 -2.54
N LYS A 54 -0.54 -6.86 -1.69
CA LYS A 54 -0.82 -6.43 -0.31
C LYS A 54 -1.77 -5.23 -0.27
N LEU A 55 -1.56 -4.22 -1.12
CA LEU A 55 -2.44 -3.04 -1.21
C LEU A 55 -3.86 -3.39 -1.69
N LYS A 56 -4.00 -4.34 -2.63
CA LYS A 56 -5.32 -4.83 -3.08
C LYS A 56 -6.05 -5.61 -1.99
N ALA A 57 -5.32 -6.29 -1.11
CA ALA A 57 -5.88 -7.08 -0.02
C ALA A 57 -6.37 -6.24 1.18
N LEU A 58 -5.95 -4.97 1.29
CA LEU A 58 -6.40 -4.08 2.37
C LEU A 58 -7.92 -3.97 2.39
N LYS A 59 -8.53 -4.27 3.54
CA LYS A 59 -9.95 -4.04 3.83
C LYS A 59 -10.09 -2.83 4.73
#